data_AF-A0A8T1SGW9-F1
#
_entry.id   AF-A0A8T1SGW9-F1
#
_cell.length_a   1.000
_cell.length_b   1.000
_cell.length_c   1.000
_cell.angle_alpha   90.00
_cell.angle_beta   90.00
_cell.angle_gamma   90.00
#
_symmetry.space_group_name_H-M   'P 1'
#
loop_
_entity.id
_entity.type
_entity.pdbx_description
1 polymer ?
#
loop_
_entity_poly.entity_id
_entity_poly.type
_entity_poly.pdbx_seq_one_letter_code
_entity_poly.pdbx_strand_id
1 'polypeptide(L)'
;MLAKALQINTKLRTVIWDRNNTTAHGFIDVARALERNYTLRSMPLPMSDVTQAYRSNPEKTEEAVHKMQSFLARNQMRRTLPKQTFRLQRGIITSGSEQMVNEMCTSLQKHVNVLSAGLGREVEASVLCAEEAIREANLSISLLPLLYETGNAPYQNCQLQHKLECLTEAALQACGREIQAIMQAVLDTTQNLCPTILQKSGVRDRLVHTISEQIIL
;
A
#
# COMPACT_ATOMS: atom_id res chain seq x y z
N MET A 1 26.36 -11.67 1.00
CA MET A 1 26.26 -11.05 2.35
C MET A 1 25.20 -9.94 2.41
N LEU A 2 25.07 -9.07 1.40
CA LEU A 2 24.07 -7.99 1.41
C LEU A 2 22.61 -8.47 1.58
N ALA A 3 22.19 -9.51 0.87
CA ALA A 3 20.82 -10.06 0.98
C ALA A 3 20.46 -10.44 2.43
N LYS A 4 21.35 -11.12 3.16
CA LYS A 4 21.14 -11.46 4.58
C LYS A 4 21.04 -10.22 5.46
N ALA A 5 21.90 -9.22 5.21
CA ALA A 5 21.84 -7.96 5.94
C ALA A 5 20.50 -7.23 5.71
N LEU A 6 20.01 -7.21 4.46
CA LEU A 6 18.71 -6.63 4.11
C LEU A 6 17.53 -7.39 4.73
N GLN A 7 17.63 -8.71 4.95
CA GLN A 7 16.55 -9.45 5.62
C GLN A 7 16.39 -9.06 7.09
N ILE A 8 17.50 -8.78 7.78
CA ILE A 8 17.50 -8.50 9.23
C ILE A 8 17.36 -7.01 9.51
N ASN A 9 17.91 -6.16 8.64
CA ASN A 9 18.00 -4.73 8.91
C ASN A 9 16.67 -4.01 8.64
N THR A 10 16.12 -3.39 9.70
CA THR A 10 14.85 -2.65 9.64
C THR A 10 15.01 -1.12 9.66
N LYS A 11 16.25 -0.62 9.69
CA LYS A 11 16.56 0.81 9.85
C LYS A 11 17.13 1.45 8.59
N LEU A 12 17.81 0.66 7.75
CA LEU A 12 18.50 1.14 6.57
C LEU A 12 17.50 1.61 5.51
N ARG A 13 17.76 2.79 4.92
CA ARG A 13 16.85 3.45 3.98
C ARG A 13 17.39 3.51 2.57
N THR A 14 18.71 3.56 2.42
CA THR A 14 19.38 3.67 1.13
C THR A 14 20.59 2.74 1.09
N VAL A 15 20.71 1.94 0.03
CA VAL A 15 21.94 1.19 -0.29
C VAL A 15 22.42 1.68 -1.65
N ILE A 16 23.69 2.01 -1.75
CA ILE A 16 24.36 2.23 -3.02
C ILE A 16 25.33 1.09 -3.20
N TRP A 17 25.24 0.44 -4.34
CA TRP A 17 26.15 -0.62 -4.74
C TRP A 17 26.24 -0.61 -6.26
N ASP A 18 27.44 -0.84 -6.79
CA ASP A 18 27.74 -1.14 -8.19
C ASP A 18 29.17 -1.67 -8.24
N ARG A 19 29.55 -2.35 -9.33
CA ARG A 19 30.88 -2.95 -9.52
C ARG A 19 31.28 -3.94 -8.42
N ASN A 20 30.33 -4.74 -7.95
CA ASN A 20 30.57 -5.79 -6.95
C ASN A 20 30.62 -7.19 -7.59
N ASN A 21 30.64 -7.27 -8.92
CA ASN A 21 30.55 -8.52 -9.66
C ASN A 21 29.31 -9.33 -9.28
N THR A 22 28.19 -8.64 -9.05
CA THR A 22 26.92 -9.27 -8.69
C THR A 22 26.40 -10.09 -9.87
N THR A 23 26.22 -11.39 -9.68
CA THR A 23 25.67 -12.28 -10.70
C THR A 23 24.15 -12.28 -10.69
N ALA A 24 23.51 -12.87 -11.71
CA ALA A 24 22.05 -13.03 -11.77
C ALA A 24 21.47 -13.69 -10.50
N HIS A 25 22.17 -14.70 -9.94
CA HIS A 25 21.78 -15.33 -8.68
C HIS A 25 21.87 -14.36 -7.49
N GLY A 26 22.89 -13.51 -7.45
CA GLY A 26 23.04 -12.47 -6.43
C GLY A 26 21.88 -11.46 -6.46
N PHE A 27 21.41 -11.07 -7.65
CA PHE A 27 20.23 -10.22 -7.80
C PHE A 27 18.96 -10.90 -7.30
N ILE A 28 18.75 -12.17 -7.61
CA ILE A 28 17.59 -12.94 -7.12
C ILE A 28 17.60 -12.99 -5.59
N ASP A 29 18.76 -13.24 -4.97
CA ASP A 29 18.87 -13.28 -3.51
C ASP A 29 18.55 -11.93 -2.86
N VAL A 30 18.96 -10.83 -3.50
CA VAL A 30 18.59 -9.48 -3.04
C VAL A 30 17.10 -9.22 -3.25
N ALA A 31 16.50 -9.63 -4.37
CA ALA A 31 15.07 -9.52 -4.60
C ALA A 31 14.27 -10.27 -3.50
N ARG A 32 14.65 -11.50 -3.17
CA ARG A 32 14.03 -12.27 -2.06
C ARG A 32 14.23 -11.59 -0.70
N ALA A 33 15.37 -10.96 -0.47
CA ALA A 33 15.59 -10.19 0.75
C ALA A 33 14.65 -8.96 0.84
N LEU A 34 14.43 -8.28 -0.29
CA LEU A 34 13.55 -7.11 -0.36
C LEU A 34 12.06 -7.45 -0.23
N GLU A 35 11.66 -8.67 -0.59
CA GLU A 35 10.29 -9.16 -0.37
C GLU A 35 9.85 -8.96 1.09
N ARG A 36 10.74 -9.33 2.04
CA ARG A 36 10.53 -9.20 3.48
C ARG A 36 11.02 -7.87 4.08
N ASN A 37 11.79 -7.07 3.33
CA ASN A 37 12.26 -5.77 3.79
C ASN A 37 11.28 -4.64 3.40
N TYR A 38 10.67 -4.02 4.41
CA TYR A 38 9.72 -2.90 4.22
C TYR A 38 10.35 -1.52 4.48
N THR A 39 11.66 -1.46 4.63
CA THR A 39 12.35 -0.34 5.26
C THR A 39 13.31 0.38 4.32
N LEU A 40 13.90 -0.36 3.37
CA LEU A 40 14.72 0.14 2.29
C LEU A 40 13.84 0.86 1.27
N ARG A 41 14.23 2.07 0.88
CA ARG A 41 13.44 2.96 0.02
C ARG A 41 14.14 3.26 -1.28
N SER A 42 15.44 3.50 -1.21
CA SER A 42 16.25 3.84 -2.38
C SER A 42 17.37 2.82 -2.52
N MET A 43 17.50 2.29 -3.72
CA MET A 43 18.61 1.43 -4.07
C MET A 43 18.89 1.67 -5.56
N PRO A 44 19.81 2.60 -5.90
CA PRO A 44 20.17 2.84 -7.29
C PRO A 44 20.58 1.54 -7.96
N LEU A 45 20.20 1.39 -9.23
CA LEU A 45 20.51 0.18 -10.00
C LEU A 45 22.02 0.10 -10.28
N PRO A 46 22.68 -1.02 -9.91
CA PRO A 46 24.09 -1.24 -10.23
C PRO A 46 24.25 -1.55 -11.72
N MET A 47 24.30 -0.52 -12.56
CA MET A 47 24.30 -0.68 -14.01
C MET A 47 25.45 -1.54 -14.54
N SER A 48 26.63 -1.47 -13.91
CA SER A 48 27.80 -2.26 -14.32
C SER A 48 27.53 -3.75 -14.07
N ASP A 49 27.07 -4.09 -12.88
CA ASP A 49 26.78 -5.48 -12.51
C ASP A 49 25.56 -6.04 -13.26
N VAL A 50 24.51 -5.23 -13.47
CA VAL A 50 23.32 -5.63 -14.25
C VAL A 50 23.72 -5.95 -15.69
N THR A 51 24.51 -5.10 -16.34
CA THR A 51 24.96 -5.34 -17.73
C THR A 51 25.78 -6.63 -17.83
N GLN A 52 26.64 -6.90 -16.84
CA GLN A 52 27.43 -8.11 -16.79
C GLN A 52 26.57 -9.36 -16.57
N ALA A 53 25.64 -9.32 -15.60
CA ALA A 53 24.74 -10.43 -15.30
C ALA A 53 23.76 -10.71 -16.46
N TYR A 54 23.31 -9.66 -17.15
CA TYR A 54 22.39 -9.75 -18.28
C TYR A 54 23.01 -10.49 -19.47
N ARG A 55 24.31 -10.29 -19.74
CA ARG A 55 25.03 -11.04 -20.78
C ARG A 55 25.09 -12.54 -20.50
N SER A 56 25.13 -12.94 -19.23
CA SER A 56 25.19 -14.35 -18.84
C SER A 56 23.82 -15.00 -18.73
N ASN A 57 22.83 -14.30 -18.14
CA ASN A 57 21.48 -14.81 -17.92
C ASN A 57 20.47 -13.64 -17.99
N PRO A 58 19.94 -13.31 -19.19
CA PRO A 58 19.10 -12.14 -19.38
C PRO A 58 17.77 -12.24 -18.62
N GLU A 59 16.99 -13.32 -18.81
CA GLU A 59 15.67 -13.51 -18.19
C GLU A 59 15.71 -13.39 -16.65
N LYS A 60 16.60 -14.15 -16.02
CA LYS A 60 16.73 -14.16 -14.55
C LYS A 60 17.16 -12.81 -13.99
N THR A 61 18.02 -12.10 -14.71
CA THR A 61 18.51 -10.78 -14.29
C THR A 61 17.40 -9.74 -14.40
N GLU A 62 16.68 -9.74 -15.50
CA GLU A 62 15.53 -8.85 -15.75
C GLU A 62 14.41 -9.06 -14.72
N GLU A 63 14.02 -10.31 -14.49
CA GLU A 63 12.98 -10.66 -13.49
C GLU A 63 13.39 -10.19 -12.08
N ALA A 64 14.64 -10.44 -11.68
CA ALA A 64 15.15 -10.01 -10.38
C ALA A 64 15.14 -8.49 -10.25
N VAL A 65 15.60 -7.77 -11.27
CA VAL A 65 15.60 -6.30 -11.31
C VAL A 65 14.19 -5.74 -11.21
N HIS A 66 13.23 -6.28 -11.97
CA HIS A 66 11.83 -5.86 -11.90
C HIS A 66 11.23 -6.08 -10.51
N LYS A 67 11.50 -7.24 -9.88
CA LYS A 67 11.05 -7.51 -8.51
C LYS A 67 11.66 -6.52 -7.51
N MET A 68 12.96 -6.25 -7.61
CA MET A 68 13.63 -5.27 -6.75
C MET A 68 13.01 -3.88 -6.88
N GLN A 69 12.80 -3.40 -8.11
CA GLN A 69 12.14 -2.11 -8.37
C GLN A 69 10.72 -2.07 -7.80
N SER A 70 9.95 -3.15 -7.97
CA SER A 70 8.58 -3.28 -7.46
C SER A 70 8.53 -3.19 -5.93
N PHE A 71 9.43 -3.90 -5.23
CA PHE A 71 9.52 -3.84 -3.77
C PHE A 71 9.98 -2.47 -3.25
N LEU A 72 10.91 -1.82 -3.94
CA LEU A 72 11.33 -0.46 -3.60
C LEU A 72 10.20 0.55 -3.81
N ALA A 73 9.46 0.44 -4.91
CA ALA A 73 8.28 1.26 -5.18
C ALA A 73 7.21 1.06 -4.09
N ARG A 74 6.89 -0.19 -3.71
CA ARG A 74 6.01 -0.50 -2.57
C ARG A 74 6.43 0.23 -1.29
N ASN A 75 7.73 0.20 -0.98
CA ASN A 75 8.26 0.82 0.23
C ASN A 75 8.25 2.36 0.17
N GLN A 76 8.34 2.95 -1.03
CA GLN A 76 8.20 4.39 -1.25
C GLN A 76 6.73 4.82 -1.14
N MET A 77 5.78 4.06 -1.71
CA MET A 77 4.35 4.34 -1.64
C MET A 77 3.78 4.23 -0.22
N ARG A 78 4.36 3.38 0.64
CA ARG A 78 4.01 3.39 2.08
C ARG A 78 4.34 4.71 2.80
N ARG A 79 5.06 5.66 2.17
CA ARG A 79 5.32 7.01 2.73
C ARG A 79 4.56 8.14 2.03
N THR A 80 3.69 7.91 1.04
CA THR A 80 2.76 8.96 0.58
C THR A 80 1.62 9.23 1.56
N LEU A 81 1.56 8.52 2.70
CA LEU A 81 1.06 9.11 3.96
C LEU A 81 2.24 9.45 4.89
N PRO A 82 2.84 10.63 4.78
CA PRO A 82 3.92 11.03 5.65
C PRO A 82 3.40 11.40 7.05
N LYS A 83 3.22 10.40 7.93
CA LYS A 83 2.95 10.61 9.38
C LYS A 83 3.92 11.61 10.07
N GLN A 84 5.08 11.89 9.50
CA GLN A 84 6.05 12.88 10.01
C GLN A 84 5.84 14.31 9.51
N THR A 85 5.43 14.56 8.26
CA THR A 85 5.02 15.92 7.86
C THR A 85 3.63 16.24 8.42
N PHE A 86 2.79 15.22 8.62
CA PHE A 86 1.50 15.37 9.30
C PHE A 86 1.64 15.80 10.76
N ARG A 87 2.70 15.38 11.50
CA ARG A 87 2.94 15.89 12.87
C ARG A 87 3.57 17.29 12.89
N LEU A 88 4.37 17.66 11.90
CA LEU A 88 4.95 19.00 11.82
C LEU A 88 3.90 20.02 11.38
N GLN A 89 3.02 19.71 10.42
CA GLN A 89 1.87 20.57 10.09
C GLN A 89 0.83 20.61 11.21
N ARG A 90 0.50 19.48 11.86
CA ARG A 90 -0.34 19.42 13.08
C ARG A 90 0.33 20.02 14.32
N GLY A 91 1.63 20.31 14.25
CA GLY A 91 2.41 20.89 15.34
C GLY A 91 2.85 22.34 15.08
N ILE A 92 2.62 22.89 13.89
CA ILE A 92 2.99 24.26 13.50
C ILE A 92 1.75 25.06 13.06
N ILE A 93 0.80 24.44 12.34
CA ILE A 93 -0.39 25.14 11.81
C ILE A 93 -1.55 25.04 12.79
N THR A 94 -1.83 23.85 13.35
CA THR A 94 -2.95 23.70 14.30
C THR A 94 -2.55 24.11 15.71
N SER A 95 -1.32 23.87 16.17
CA SER A 95 -0.86 24.26 17.51
C SER A 95 -0.86 25.78 17.72
N GLY A 96 -0.43 26.57 16.73
CA GLY A 96 -0.40 28.03 16.84
C GLY A 96 -1.79 28.63 16.89
N SER A 97 -2.71 28.18 16.04
CA SER A 97 -4.11 28.63 16.06
C SER A 97 -4.88 28.10 17.27
N GLU A 98 -4.69 26.84 17.66
CA GLU A 98 -5.30 26.25 18.87
C GLU A 98 -4.81 26.96 20.13
N GLN A 99 -3.50 27.26 20.21
CA GLN A 99 -2.93 28.01 21.33
C GLN A 99 -3.50 29.43 21.40
N MET A 100 -3.56 30.15 20.28
CA MET A 100 -4.17 31.49 20.24
C MET A 100 -5.64 31.46 20.67
N VAL A 101 -6.43 30.48 20.20
CA VAL A 101 -7.84 30.35 20.61
C VAL A 101 -7.95 29.99 22.09
N ASN A 102 -7.08 29.13 22.63
CA ASN A 102 -7.04 28.83 24.07
C ASN A 102 -6.65 30.06 24.92
N GLU A 103 -5.69 30.86 24.48
CA GLU A 103 -5.30 32.10 25.14
C GLU A 103 -6.46 33.11 25.14
N MET A 104 -7.15 33.26 24.00
CA MET A 104 -8.35 34.10 23.91
C MET A 104 -9.49 33.59 24.81
N CYS A 105 -9.77 32.28 24.82
CA CYS A 105 -10.81 31.68 25.66
C CYS A 105 -10.50 31.86 27.16
N THR A 106 -9.26 31.63 27.57
CA THR A 106 -8.84 31.84 28.97
C THR A 106 -8.88 33.31 29.37
N SER A 107 -8.56 34.23 28.46
CA SER A 107 -8.72 35.67 28.70
C SER A 107 -10.19 36.05 28.84
N LEU A 108 -11.04 35.60 27.92
CA LEU A 108 -12.48 35.88 27.95
C LEU A 108 -13.14 35.31 29.21
N GLN A 109 -12.77 34.09 29.62
CA GLN A 109 -13.26 33.46 30.84
C GLN A 109 -12.92 34.30 32.09
N LYS A 110 -11.72 34.90 32.15
CA LYS A 110 -11.35 35.79 33.26
C LYS A 110 -12.25 37.03 33.31
N HIS A 111 -12.55 37.63 32.17
CA HIS A 111 -13.45 38.78 32.10
C HIS A 111 -14.89 38.40 32.47
N VAL A 112 -15.38 37.26 31.98
CA VAL A 112 -16.70 36.68 32.35
C VAL A 112 -16.81 36.49 33.86
N ASN A 113 -15.80 35.88 34.50
CA ASN A 113 -15.80 35.63 35.94
C ASN A 113 -15.82 36.91 36.79
N VAL A 114 -15.20 37.99 36.30
CA VAL A 114 -15.22 39.30 36.98
C VAL A 114 -16.57 39.99 36.82
N LEU A 115 -17.16 39.93 35.62
CA LEU A 115 -18.46 40.55 35.33
C LEU A 115 -19.62 39.81 36.00
N SER A 116 -19.56 38.48 36.08
CA SER A 116 -20.55 37.65 36.76
C SER A 116 -20.56 37.83 38.27
N ALA A 117 -19.44 38.23 38.86
CA ALA A 117 -19.33 38.54 40.29
C ALA A 117 -19.81 39.98 40.63
N GLY A 118 -19.98 40.86 39.65
CA GLY A 118 -20.03 42.31 39.88
C GLY A 118 -21.25 43.09 39.38
N LEU A 119 -22.06 42.61 38.43
CA LEU A 119 -23.12 43.44 37.81
C LEU A 119 -24.46 42.71 37.54
N GLY A 120 -25.55 43.47 37.65
CA GLY A 120 -26.94 43.02 37.46
C GLY A 120 -27.38 42.81 36.00
N ARG A 121 -28.70 42.64 35.81
CA ARG A 121 -29.40 42.15 34.58
C ARG A 121 -28.98 42.72 33.22
N GLU A 122 -28.31 43.88 33.16
CA GLU A 122 -27.84 44.47 31.90
C GLU A 122 -26.61 43.76 31.30
N VAL A 123 -25.77 43.12 32.12
CA VAL A 123 -24.52 42.46 31.66
C VAL A 123 -24.72 40.96 31.43
N GLU A 124 -25.80 40.39 31.97
CA GLU A 124 -26.13 38.96 31.95
C GLU A 124 -26.22 38.39 30.53
N ALA A 125 -26.86 39.10 29.60
CA ALA A 125 -26.95 38.68 28.21
C ALA A 125 -25.58 38.64 27.50
N SER A 126 -24.69 39.60 27.81
CA SER A 126 -23.35 39.66 27.24
C SER A 126 -22.44 38.56 27.80
N VAL A 127 -22.61 38.24 29.09
CA VAL A 127 -21.92 37.13 29.76
C VAL A 127 -22.32 35.80 29.14
N LEU A 128 -23.62 35.58 28.93
CA LEU A 128 -24.13 34.36 28.30
C LEU A 128 -23.55 34.16 26.88
N CYS A 129 -23.53 35.22 26.06
CA CYS A 129 -22.91 35.16 24.73
C CYS A 129 -21.41 34.87 24.79
N ALA A 130 -20.69 35.40 25.78
CA ALA A 130 -19.26 35.14 25.95
C ALA A 130 -18.98 33.69 26.38
N GLU A 131 -19.79 33.13 27.28
CA GLU A 131 -19.70 31.72 27.68
C GLU A 131 -20.01 30.77 26.51
N GLU A 132 -21.01 31.11 25.69
CA GLU A 132 -21.34 30.35 24.49
C GLU A 132 -20.20 30.40 23.46
N ALA A 133 -19.59 31.56 23.23
CA ALA A 133 -18.43 31.69 22.34
C ALA A 133 -17.23 30.86 22.81
N ILE A 134 -16.95 30.80 24.13
CA ILE A 134 -15.90 29.93 24.69
C ILE A 134 -16.24 28.46 24.44
N ARG A 135 -17.49 28.07 24.64
CA ARG A 135 -17.96 26.69 24.43
C ARG A 135 -17.79 26.27 22.96
N GLU A 136 -18.21 27.12 22.03
CA GLU A 136 -18.08 26.87 20.59
C GLU A 136 -16.62 26.80 20.14
N ALA A 137 -15.77 27.69 20.65
CA ALA A 137 -14.33 27.68 20.37
C ALA A 137 -13.67 26.37 20.85
N ASN A 138 -13.98 25.93 22.07
CA ASN A 138 -13.49 24.66 22.62
C ASN A 138 -14.01 23.45 21.82
N LEU A 139 -15.28 23.47 21.41
CA LEU A 139 -15.85 22.43 20.57
C LEU A 139 -15.14 22.35 19.20
N SER A 140 -14.88 23.49 18.57
CA SER A 140 -14.16 23.58 17.30
C SER A 140 -12.75 22.97 17.42
N ILE A 141 -12.00 23.31 18.46
CA ILE A 141 -10.68 22.72 18.75
C ILE A 141 -10.77 21.19 18.88
N SER A 142 -11.80 20.69 19.56
CA SER A 142 -11.99 19.24 19.77
C SER A 142 -12.39 18.48 18.51
N LEU A 143 -13.11 19.11 17.59
CA LEU A 143 -13.63 18.50 16.36
C LEU A 143 -12.59 18.47 15.24
N LEU A 144 -11.67 19.42 15.20
CA LEU A 144 -10.64 19.53 14.15
C LEU A 144 -9.82 18.22 13.97
N PRO A 145 -9.36 17.54 15.04
CA PRO A 145 -8.69 16.25 14.91
C PRO A 145 -9.55 15.17 14.25
N LEU A 146 -10.84 15.10 14.60
CA LEU A 146 -11.79 14.09 14.08
C LEU A 146 -12.11 14.33 12.61
N LEU A 147 -12.37 15.58 12.23
CA LEU A 147 -12.62 15.97 10.84
C LEU A 147 -11.38 15.74 9.97
N TYR A 148 -10.20 16.03 10.51
CA TYR A 148 -8.94 15.76 9.83
C TYR A 148 -8.70 14.27 9.64
N GLU A 149 -8.91 13.44 10.66
CA GLU A 149 -8.79 11.98 10.54
C GLU A 149 -9.80 11.40 9.54
N THR A 150 -11.01 11.94 9.49
CA THR A 150 -12.04 11.53 8.53
C THR A 150 -11.66 11.93 7.09
N GLY A 151 -11.14 13.16 6.90
CA GLY A 151 -10.70 13.64 5.59
C GLY A 151 -9.41 12.98 5.07
N ASN A 152 -8.60 12.41 5.96
CA ASN A 152 -7.34 11.75 5.65
C ASN A 152 -7.39 10.23 5.81
N ALA A 153 -8.54 9.66 6.18
CA ALA A 153 -8.77 8.23 6.14
C ALA A 153 -8.46 7.79 4.69
N PRO A 154 -7.56 6.82 4.47
CA PRO A 154 -7.24 6.38 3.12
C PRO A 154 -8.57 6.02 2.48
N TYR A 155 -8.94 6.78 1.43
CA TYR A 155 -10.17 6.59 0.67
C TYR A 155 -10.36 5.09 0.55
N GLN A 156 -11.39 4.57 1.21
CA GLN A 156 -11.60 3.13 1.27
C GLN A 156 -11.87 2.70 -0.16
N ASN A 157 -10.80 2.29 -0.84
CA ASN A 157 -10.81 1.66 -2.14
C ASN A 157 -11.59 0.34 -2.10
N CYS A 158 -12.33 0.02 -1.03
CA CYS A 158 -13.19 -1.14 -0.90
C CYS A 158 -14.04 -1.36 -2.16
N GLN A 159 -14.64 -0.31 -2.75
CA GLN A 159 -15.42 -0.52 -3.98
C GLN A 159 -14.56 -0.79 -5.23
N LEU A 160 -13.47 -0.05 -5.43
CA LEU A 160 -12.60 -0.24 -6.59
C LEU A 160 -11.84 -1.56 -6.49
N GLN A 161 -11.30 -1.86 -5.32
CA GLN A 161 -10.61 -3.10 -4.99
C GLN A 161 -11.55 -4.29 -5.12
N HIS A 162 -12.75 -4.23 -4.57
CA HIS A 162 -13.73 -5.29 -4.75
C HIS A 162 -14.12 -5.48 -6.22
N LYS A 163 -14.30 -4.38 -6.99
CA LYS A 163 -14.54 -4.46 -8.44
C LYS A 163 -13.36 -5.07 -9.19
N LEU A 164 -12.12 -4.74 -8.82
CA LEU A 164 -10.92 -5.33 -9.41
C LEU A 164 -10.79 -6.81 -9.07
N GLU A 165 -11.09 -7.21 -7.84
CA GLU A 165 -11.13 -8.62 -7.43
C GLU A 165 -12.20 -9.39 -8.22
N CYS A 166 -13.41 -8.84 -8.35
CA CYS A 166 -14.46 -9.42 -9.20
C CYS A 166 -14.07 -9.53 -10.67
N LEU A 167 -13.39 -8.52 -11.23
CA LEU A 167 -12.90 -8.55 -12.60
C LEU A 167 -11.81 -9.61 -12.79
N THR A 168 -10.91 -9.75 -11.81
CA THR A 168 -9.84 -10.75 -11.84
C THR A 168 -10.40 -12.16 -11.79
N GLU A 169 -11.39 -12.40 -10.92
CA GLU A 169 -12.11 -13.67 -10.83
C GLU A 169 -12.85 -14.01 -12.13
N ALA A 170 -13.58 -13.03 -12.69
CA ALA A 170 -14.29 -13.22 -13.96
C ALA A 170 -13.33 -13.51 -15.13
N ALA A 171 -12.16 -12.87 -15.16
CA ALA A 171 -11.12 -13.12 -16.16
C ALA A 171 -10.52 -14.52 -16.01
N LEU A 172 -10.21 -14.95 -14.78
CA LEU A 172 -9.70 -16.30 -14.50
C LEU A 172 -10.69 -17.37 -14.97
N GLN A 173 -11.97 -17.20 -14.66
CA GLN A 173 -13.03 -18.12 -15.10
C GLN A 173 -13.21 -18.13 -16.62
N ALA A 174 -13.10 -16.98 -17.29
CA ALA A 174 -13.17 -16.91 -18.75
C ALA A 174 -11.99 -17.64 -19.40
N CYS A 175 -10.77 -17.41 -18.92
CA CYS A 175 -9.57 -18.12 -19.39
C CYS A 175 -9.69 -19.63 -19.15
N GLY A 176 -10.17 -20.06 -17.98
CA GLY A 176 -10.38 -21.47 -17.68
C GLY A 176 -11.36 -22.14 -18.66
N ARG A 177 -12.46 -21.46 -19.01
CA ARG A 177 -13.43 -21.96 -19.99
C ARG A 177 -12.84 -22.09 -21.40
N GLU A 178 -12.06 -21.10 -21.86
CA GLU A 178 -11.41 -21.14 -23.16
C GLU A 178 -10.39 -22.29 -23.25
N ILE A 179 -9.56 -22.47 -22.21
CA ILE A 179 -8.60 -23.57 -22.14
C ILE A 179 -9.33 -24.92 -22.20
N GLN A 180 -10.43 -25.07 -21.46
CA GLN A 180 -11.23 -26.29 -21.46
C GLN A 180 -11.88 -26.56 -22.83
N ALA A 181 -12.36 -25.52 -23.52
CA ALA A 181 -12.94 -25.64 -24.86
C ALA A 181 -11.90 -26.06 -25.91
N ILE A 182 -10.71 -25.45 -25.89
CA ILE A 182 -9.59 -25.82 -26.78
C ILE A 182 -9.20 -27.28 -26.52
N MET A 183 -9.06 -27.68 -25.26
CA MET A 183 -8.71 -29.05 -24.91
C MET A 183 -9.75 -30.05 -25.42
N GLN A 184 -11.04 -29.77 -25.24
CA GLN A 184 -12.09 -30.65 -25.72
C GLN A 184 -12.04 -30.81 -27.25
N ALA A 185 -11.84 -29.70 -27.98
CA ALA A 185 -11.66 -29.74 -29.42
C ALA A 185 -10.42 -30.56 -29.85
N VAL A 186 -9.31 -30.43 -29.13
CA VAL A 186 -8.09 -31.24 -29.36
C VAL A 186 -8.34 -32.72 -29.08
N LEU A 187 -9.07 -33.06 -28.03
CA LEU A 187 -9.42 -34.44 -27.70
C LEU A 187 -10.35 -35.07 -28.74
N ASP A 188 -11.36 -34.32 -29.20
CA ASP A 188 -12.32 -34.77 -30.21
C ASP A 188 -11.64 -34.98 -31.57
N THR A 189 -10.79 -34.04 -31.99
CA THR A 189 -9.99 -34.17 -33.22
C THR A 189 -9.02 -35.36 -33.15
N THR A 190 -8.35 -35.55 -32.01
CA THR A 190 -7.45 -36.69 -31.79
C THR A 190 -8.21 -38.01 -31.81
N GLN A 191 -9.44 -38.06 -31.28
CA GLN A 191 -10.29 -39.26 -31.33
C GLN A 191 -10.67 -39.63 -32.76
N ASN A 192 -11.00 -38.64 -33.59
CA ASN A 192 -11.39 -38.83 -34.98
C ASN A 192 -10.20 -39.29 -35.84
N LEU A 193 -9.00 -38.76 -35.59
CA LEU A 193 -7.80 -39.08 -36.37
C LEU A 193 -7.10 -40.37 -35.92
N CYS A 194 -7.13 -40.69 -34.63
CA CYS A 194 -6.32 -41.75 -34.01
C CYS A 194 -7.05 -42.46 -32.85
N PRO A 195 -8.14 -43.22 -33.11
CA PRO A 195 -8.99 -43.80 -32.07
C PRO A 195 -8.26 -44.80 -31.17
N THR A 196 -7.24 -45.48 -31.69
CA THR A 196 -6.48 -46.52 -30.98
C THR A 196 -5.57 -45.98 -29.87
N ILE A 197 -5.16 -44.71 -29.95
CA ILE A 197 -4.27 -44.06 -28.96
C ILE A 197 -5.08 -43.65 -27.72
N LEU A 198 -6.30 -43.13 -27.93
CA LEU A 198 -7.19 -42.70 -26.85
C LEU A 198 -7.84 -43.87 -26.09
N GLN A 199 -8.07 -45.01 -26.75
CA GLN A 199 -8.62 -46.21 -26.11
C GLN A 199 -7.59 -46.97 -25.25
N LYS A 200 -6.29 -46.78 -25.48
CA LYS A 200 -5.26 -47.70 -24.95
C LYS A 200 -4.86 -47.51 -23.48
N SER A 201 -5.18 -46.42 -22.79
CA SER A 201 -4.75 -46.30 -21.37
C SER A 201 -5.42 -45.24 -20.48
N GLY A 202 -6.71 -44.88 -20.67
CA GLY A 202 -7.35 -43.84 -19.82
C GLY A 202 -6.64 -42.48 -19.91
N VAL A 203 -5.92 -42.24 -21.01
CA VAL A 203 -5.13 -41.02 -21.24
C VAL A 203 -6.04 -39.80 -21.23
N ARG A 204 -7.23 -39.93 -21.82
CA ARG A 204 -8.27 -38.89 -21.83
C ARG A 204 -8.57 -38.40 -20.42
N ASP A 205 -8.95 -39.31 -19.52
CA ASP A 205 -9.39 -38.95 -18.18
C ASP A 205 -8.24 -38.35 -17.36
N ARG A 206 -7.02 -38.85 -17.54
CA ARG A 206 -5.81 -38.25 -16.93
C ARG A 206 -5.49 -36.86 -17.48
N LEU A 207 -5.65 -36.64 -18.79
CA LEU A 207 -5.38 -35.35 -19.42
C LEU A 207 -6.39 -34.29 -18.95
N VAL A 208 -7.68 -34.66 -18.94
CA VAL A 208 -8.78 -33.82 -18.43
C VAL A 208 -8.54 -33.48 -16.96
N HIS A 209 -8.19 -34.48 -16.13
CA HIS A 209 -7.93 -34.28 -14.70
C HIS A 209 -6.73 -33.35 -14.45
N THR A 210 -5.60 -33.57 -15.11
CA THR A 210 -4.37 -32.78 -14.91
C THR A 210 -4.57 -31.32 -15.29
N ILE A 211 -5.35 -31.06 -16.35
CA ILE A 211 -5.64 -29.70 -16.81
C ILE A 211 -6.66 -29.01 -15.90
N SER A 212 -7.68 -29.72 -15.43
CA SER A 212 -8.62 -29.18 -14.42
C SER A 212 -7.91 -28.82 -13.12
N GLU A 213 -6.90 -29.59 -12.69
CA GLU A 213 -6.09 -29.26 -11.51
C GLU A 213 -5.19 -28.02 -11.74
N GLN A 214 -4.69 -27.82 -12.96
CA GLN A 214 -3.83 -26.67 -13.30
C GLN A 214 -4.59 -25.36 -13.54
N ILE A 215 -5.88 -25.41 -13.85
CA ILE A 215 -6.72 -24.20 -14.08
C ILE A 215 -7.13 -23.53 -12.75
N ILE A 216 -7.05 -24.24 -11.61
CA ILE A 216 -7.50 -23.77 -10.29
C ILE A 216 -6.36 -23.10 -9.47
N LEU A 217 -5.12 -23.13 -9.96
CA LEU A 217 -3.92 -22.56 -9.33
C LEU A 217 -3.52 -21.21 -9.93
#